data_AF-A0A841PWG6-F1
#
_entry.id   AF-A0A841PWG6-F1
#
_cell.length_a   1.000
_cell.length_b   1.000
_cell.length_c   1.000
_cell.angle_alpha   90.00
_cell.angle_beta   90.00
_cell.angle_gamma   90.00
#
_symmetry.space_group_name_H-M   'P 1'
#
loop_
_entity.id
_entity.type
_entity.pdbx_description
1 polymer ?
#
loop_
_entity_poly.entity_id
_entity_poly.type
_entity_poly.pdbx_seq_one_letter_code
_entity_poly.pdbx_strand_id
1 'polypeptide(L)' 'MSPFNIGIPSLILILLLALLIFGPKKLPEIGSAFGKTLTEFKKSTTQMMEDEPTSENKEISEETTTPESQKQS' A
#
# COMPACT_ATOMS: atom_id res chain seq x y z
N MET A 1 7.20 -4.54 40.22
CA MET A 1 8.23 -5.01 39.28
C MET A 1 7.51 -5.57 38.07
N SER A 2 7.27 -4.78 37.02
CA SER A 2 6.53 -5.26 35.84
C SER A 2 7.53 -5.75 34.81
N PRO A 3 7.59 -7.06 34.52
CA PRO A 3 8.46 -7.58 33.49
C PRO A 3 7.91 -7.14 32.13
N PHE A 4 8.73 -6.42 31.37
CA PHE A 4 8.64 -6.22 29.93
C PHE A 4 7.24 -6.15 29.34
N ASN A 5 6.78 -4.92 29.09
CA ASN A 5 5.65 -4.67 28.18
C ASN A 5 5.99 -5.24 26.80
N ILE A 6 5.57 -6.48 26.55
CA ILE A 6 5.57 -7.12 25.24
C ILE A 6 4.61 -6.33 24.36
N GLY A 7 5.19 -5.56 23.47
CA GLY A 7 4.46 -4.66 22.60
C GLY A 7 5.36 -4.21 21.46
N ILE A 8 5.02 -3.06 20.90
CA ILE A 8 5.74 -2.43 19.80
C ILE A 8 7.28 -2.42 19.97
N PRO A 9 7.87 -2.22 21.18
CA PRO A 9 9.32 -2.25 21.35
C PRO A 9 9.98 -3.57 20.92
N SER A 10 9.37 -4.73 21.22
CA SER A 10 9.93 -6.03 20.85
C SER A 10 9.86 -6.26 19.34
N LEU A 11 8.78 -5.82 18.70
CA LEU A 11 8.63 -5.91 17.24
C LEU A 11 9.66 -5.05 16.52
N ILE A 12 9.92 -3.83 17.01
CA ILE A 12 10.96 -2.94 16.47
C ILE A 12 12.34 -3.60 16.56
N LEU A 13 12.65 -4.30 17.65
CA LEU A 13 13.93 -4.98 17.83
C LEU A 13 14.16 -6.08 16.78
N ILE A 14 13.12 -6.88 16.51
CA ILE A 14 13.15 -7.92 15.46
C ILE A 14 13.24 -7.26 14.07
N LEU A 15 12.50 -6.17 13.85
CA LEU A 15 12.54 -5.42 12.59
C LEU A 15 13.95 -4.89 12.32
N LEU A 16 14.63 -4.33 13.33
CA LEU A 16 16.03 -3.87 13.23
C LEU A 16 16.98 -5.00 12.80
N LEU A 17 16.83 -6.20 13.38
CA LEU A 17 17.66 -7.34 12.99
C LEU A 17 17.37 -7.79 11.55
N ALA A 18 16.10 -7.86 11.18
CA ALA A 18 15.69 -8.16 9.81
C ALA A 18 16.20 -7.10 8.82
N LEU A 19 16.17 -5.82 9.21
CA LEU A 19 16.70 -4.69 8.44
C LEU A 19 18.21 -4.74 8.28
N LEU A 20 18.95 -5.34 9.21
CA LEU A 20 20.39 -5.51 9.06
C LEU A 20 20.71 -6.56 7.98
N ILE A 21 19.89 -7.61 7.87
CA ILE A 21 20.04 -8.69 6.90
C ILE A 21 19.51 -8.27 5.52
N PHE A 22 18.29 -7.73 5.48
CA PHE A 22 17.58 -7.39 4.23
C PHE A 22 17.82 -5.94 3.78
N GLY A 23 18.11 -5.02 4.69
CA GLY A 23 18.28 -3.60 4.40
C GLY A 23 16.96 -2.79 4.45
N PRO A 24 17.01 -1.49 4.86
CA PRO A 24 15.83 -0.63 4.96
C PRO A 24 15.16 -0.31 3.64
N LYS A 25 15.86 -0.46 2.52
CA LYS A 25 15.28 -0.26 1.18
C LYS A 25 14.42 -1.44 0.72
N LYS A 26 14.64 -2.65 1.26
CA LYS A 26 13.93 -3.86 0.81
C LYS A 26 12.54 -4.01 1.41
N LEU A 27 12.32 -3.56 2.64
CA LEU A 27 10.96 -3.54 3.22
C LEU A 27 9.94 -2.70 2.41
N PRO A 28 10.20 -1.43 2.04
CA PRO A 28 9.25 -0.65 1.25
C PRO A 28 9.11 -1.16 -0.19
N GLU A 29 10.18 -1.72 -0.77
CA GLU A 29 10.14 -2.34 -2.10
C GLU A 29 9.18 -3.54 -2.14
N ILE A 30 9.34 -4.48 -1.19
CA ILE A 30 8.47 -5.66 -1.05
C ILE A 30 7.06 -5.23 -0.64
N GLY A 31 6.93 -4.30 0.31
CA GLY A 31 5.64 -3.79 0.76
C GLY A 31 4.85 -3.10 -0.36
N SER A 32 5.53 -2.37 -1.26
CA SER A 32 4.87 -1.73 -2.40
C SER A 32 4.38 -2.76 -3.42
N ALA A 33 5.18 -3.79 -3.71
CA ALA A 33 4.76 -4.88 -4.59
C ALA A 33 3.58 -5.66 -4.00
N PHE A 34 3.69 -6.06 -2.73
CA PHE A 34 2.65 -6.81 -2.02
C PHE A 34 1.38 -5.98 -1.83
N GLY A 35 1.51 -4.66 -1.61
CA GLY A 35 0.39 -3.74 -1.47
C GLY A 35 -0.42 -3.59 -2.75
N LYS A 36 0.22 -3.58 -3.93
CA LYS A 36 -0.47 -3.61 -5.22
C LYS A 36 -1.29 -4.91 -5.38
N THR A 37 -0.67 -6.06 -5.09
CA THR A 37 -1.37 -7.36 -5.11
C THR A 37 -2.54 -7.38 -4.14
N LEU A 38 -2.38 -6.88 -2.91
CA LEU A 38 -3.45 -6.84 -1.92
C LEU A 38 -4.58 -5.88 -2.34
N THR A 39 -4.25 -4.78 -3.03
CA THR A 39 -5.24 -3.81 -3.54
C THR A 39 -6.09 -4.43 -4.64
N GLU A 40 -5.48 -5.11 -5.60
CA GLU A 40 -6.17 -5.84 -6.66
C GLU A 40 -6.97 -7.02 -6.11
N PHE A 41 -6.41 -7.75 -5.14
CA PHE A 41 -7.09 -8.84 -4.45
C PHE A 41 -8.32 -8.33 -3.70
N LYS A 42 -8.20 -7.21 -2.97
CA LYS A 42 -9.32 -6.55 -2.29
C LYS A 42 -10.38 -6.15 -3.32
N LYS A 43 -10.01 -5.48 -4.40
CA LYS A 43 -10.96 -5.04 -5.44
C LYS A 43 -11.71 -6.22 -6.06
N SER A 44 -11.00 -7.32 -6.34
CA SER A 44 -11.61 -8.53 -6.91
C SER A 44 -12.54 -9.21 -5.90
N THR A 45 -12.08 -9.34 -4.66
CA THR A 45 -12.87 -9.94 -3.56
C THR A 45 -14.12 -9.11 -3.25
N THR A 46 -14.00 -7.77 -3.21
CA THR A 46 -15.12 -6.85 -3.01
C THR A 46 -16.14 -6.95 -4.14
N GLN A 47 -15.70 -6.98 -5.41
CA GLN A 47 -16.62 -7.18 -6.54
C GLN A 47 -17.33 -8.53 -6.49
N MET A 48 -16.65 -9.60 -6.06
CA MET A 48 -17.27 -10.92 -5.86
C MET A 48 -18.26 -10.95 -4.67
N MET A 49 -18.08 -10.07 -3.70
CA MET A 49 -19.00 -9.91 -2.56
C MET A 49 -20.16 -8.95 -2.90
N GLU A 50 -19.97 -8.04 -3.86
CA GLU A 50 -20.93 -7.01 -4.33
C GLU A 50 -21.77 -7.46 -5.54
N ASP A 51 -21.83 -8.76 -5.87
CA ASP A 51 -22.93 -9.33 -6.65
C ASP A 51 -24.31 -9.23 -5.93
N GLU A 52 -24.36 -8.52 -4.78
CA GLU A 52 -25.53 -7.79 -4.25
C GLU A 52 -25.34 -6.28 -4.51
N PRO A 53 -26.29 -5.59 -5.16
CA PRO A 53 -26.06 -4.30 -5.81
C PRO A 53 -25.79 -3.18 -4.81
N THR A 54 -24.54 -2.78 -4.65
CA THR A 54 -24.23 -1.46 -4.09
C THR A 54 -23.14 -0.79 -4.93
N SER A 55 -23.55 0.27 -5.63
CA SER A 55 -22.70 1.09 -6.47
C SER A 55 -21.66 1.85 -5.66
N GLU A 56 -20.37 1.74 -6.01
CA GLU A 56 -19.47 2.88 -5.85
C GLU A 56 -18.32 2.90 -6.87
N ASN A 57 -18.40 3.91 -7.73
CA ASN A 57 -17.38 4.36 -8.66
C ASN A 57 -16.20 4.96 -7.88
N LYS A 58 -14.98 4.48 -8.14
CA LYS A 58 -13.78 5.29 -7.91
C LYS A 58 -12.68 4.98 -8.92
N GLU A 59 -12.85 5.57 -10.09
CA GLU A 59 -11.81 5.77 -11.09
C GLU A 59 -10.93 6.98 -10.70
N ILE A 60 -9.67 6.73 -10.33
CA ILE A 60 -8.52 7.68 -10.27
C ILE A 60 -7.29 6.77 -10.38
N SER A 61 -6.32 6.89 -11.28
CA SER A 61 -5.94 7.87 -12.28
C SER A 61 -4.76 7.26 -13.05
N GLU A 62 -4.75 7.28 -14.38
CA GLU A 62 -3.51 7.29 -15.16
C GLU A 62 -3.60 8.33 -16.30
N GLU A 63 -2.55 9.16 -16.33
CA GLU A 63 -1.97 9.83 -17.49
C GLU A 63 -2.70 11.03 -18.15
N THR A 64 -2.22 12.24 -17.84
CA THR A 64 -1.93 13.23 -18.89
C THR A 64 -0.77 14.12 -18.43
N THR A 65 0.42 13.79 -18.91
CA THR A 65 1.53 14.75 -19.02
C THR A 65 1.13 15.86 -19.98
N THR A 66 1.39 17.09 -19.55
CA THR A 66 1.22 18.35 -20.26
C THR A 66 1.97 18.36 -21.60
N PRO A 67 1.30 18.72 -22.70
CA PRO A 67 1.78 19.81 -23.57
C PRO A 67 0.66 20.86 -23.74
N GLU A 68 0.88 22.10 -23.32
CA GLU A 68 1.42 23.19 -24.13
C GLU A 68 0.40 23.82 -25.11
N SER A 69 0.21 25.13 -24.92
CA SER A 69 -0.32 26.11 -25.88
C SER A 69 -1.80 26.06 -26.21
N GLN A 70 -2.51 27.14 -25.89
CA GLN A 70 -3.31 27.96 -26.83
C GLN A 70 -3.74 29.21 -26.06
N LYS A 71 -2.85 30.20 -26.15
CA LYS A 71 -3.02 31.58 -25.74
C LYS A 71 -4.01 32.24 -26.72
N GLN A 72 -5.18 32.60 -26.20
CA GLN A 72 -5.83 33.89 -26.39
C GLN A 72 -5.40 34.70 -27.64
N SER A 73 -6.20 34.62 -28.71
CA SER A 73 -6.53 35.69 -29.66
C SER A 73 -7.70 35.28 -30.54
#